data_AF-A0A8H5FH75-F1
#
_entry.id   AF-A0A8H5FH75-F1
#
_cell.length_a   1.000
_cell.length_b   1.000
_cell.length_c   1.000
_cell.angle_alpha   90.00
_cell.angle_beta   90.00
_cell.angle_gamma   90.00
#
_symmetry.space_group_name_H-M   'P 1'
#
loop_
_entity.id
_entity.type
_entity.pdbx_description
1 polymer ?
#
loop_
_entity_poly.entity_id
_entity_poly.type
_entity_poly.pdbx_seq_one_letter_code
_entity_poly.pdbx_strand_id
1 'polypeptide(L)'
;MPSLFINLSPAKDSFAFTPKHLNLSNGPIILGSADQTGTQGEPSRESLPHNGWFGPLPTPPPSKKPSNPVEEIYPLSLSAMHAKIWMQGGKVFISDMGAAFKTFVNGACVTNEMELRSGDLLALGSKIPRNRNTPAHITDDQLKPLVAVITIS
;
A
#
# COMPACT_ATOMS: atom_id res chain seq x y z
N MET A 1 -3.48 24.10 14.14
CA MET A 1 -3.14 23.59 12.81
C MET A 1 -4.38 22.92 12.24
N PRO A 2 -4.76 23.13 10.98
CA PRO A 2 -5.83 22.34 10.38
C PRO A 2 -5.42 20.87 10.37
N SER A 3 -6.33 19.98 10.77
CA SER A 3 -6.13 18.55 10.62
C SER A 3 -6.31 18.19 9.15
N LEU A 4 -5.35 17.46 8.57
CA LEU A 4 -5.45 16.96 7.20
C LEU A 4 -5.43 15.44 7.20
N PHE A 5 -6.47 14.85 6.62
CA PHE A 5 -6.59 13.42 6.46
C PHE A 5 -6.54 13.03 4.99
N ILE A 6 -5.97 11.85 4.74
CA ILE A 6 -6.04 11.20 3.43
C ILE A 6 -6.64 9.81 3.58
N ASN A 7 -7.63 9.53 2.76
CA ASN A 7 -8.25 8.23 2.60
C ASN A 7 -7.67 7.52 1.38
N LEU A 8 -7.27 6.27 1.57
CA LEU A 8 -6.82 5.36 0.51
C LEU A 8 -7.86 4.25 0.40
N SER A 9 -8.69 4.28 -0.65
CA SER A 9 -9.66 3.21 -0.94
C SER A 9 -9.18 2.36 -2.11
N PRO A 10 -9.36 1.03 -2.09
CA PRO A 10 -8.91 0.18 -3.19
C PRO A 10 -9.57 0.57 -4.51
N ALA A 11 -8.76 0.78 -5.54
CA ALA A 11 -9.25 1.00 -6.90
C ALA A 11 -9.67 -0.32 -7.56
N LYS A 12 -10.36 -0.21 -8.71
CA LYS A 12 -10.65 -1.37 -9.56
C LYS A 12 -9.34 -2.04 -9.99
N ASP A 13 -9.31 -3.37 -9.97
CA ASP A 13 -8.15 -4.21 -10.34
C ASP A 13 -6.89 -4.06 -9.46
N SER A 14 -7.01 -3.38 -8.31
CA SER A 14 -5.98 -3.36 -7.27
C SER A 14 -5.83 -4.75 -6.61
N PHE A 15 -4.65 -5.03 -6.06
CA PHE A 15 -4.53 -5.93 -4.92
C PHE A 15 -5.50 -5.45 -3.83
N ALA A 16 -6.34 -6.33 -3.27
CA ALA A 16 -7.34 -5.89 -2.30
C ALA A 16 -6.70 -5.57 -0.95
N PHE A 17 -7.13 -4.49 -0.31
CA PHE A 17 -6.68 -4.09 1.02
C PHE A 17 -7.79 -3.38 1.79
N THR A 18 -7.70 -3.42 3.12
CA THR A 18 -8.58 -2.63 4.00
C THR A 18 -8.27 -1.13 3.83
N PRO A 19 -9.28 -0.27 3.55
CA PRO A 19 -9.07 1.16 3.38
C PRO A 19 -8.27 1.79 4.51
N LYS A 20 -7.45 2.79 4.16
CA LYS A 20 -6.63 3.54 5.11
C LYS A 20 -7.18 4.95 5.30
N HIS A 21 -7.19 5.44 6.54
CA HIS A 21 -7.56 6.79 6.93
C HIS A 21 -6.40 7.40 7.73
N LEU A 22 -5.54 8.14 7.05
CA LEU A 22 -4.24 8.55 7.55
C LEU A 22 -4.25 10.02 7.97
N ASN A 23 -3.78 10.30 9.18
CA ASN A 23 -3.61 11.67 9.68
C ASN A 23 -2.23 12.21 9.33
N LEU A 24 -2.14 13.11 8.35
CA LEU A 24 -0.87 13.70 7.90
C LEU A 24 -0.41 14.89 8.75
N SER A 25 -1.23 15.30 9.73
CA SER A 25 -0.93 16.43 10.63
C SER A 25 0.21 16.12 11.59
N ASN A 26 0.48 14.84 11.83
CA ASN A 26 1.49 14.37 12.79
C ASN A 26 2.85 14.10 12.13
N GLY A 27 3.02 14.45 10.87
CA GLY A 27 4.25 14.25 10.12
C GLY A 27 4.12 13.25 8.97
N PRO A 28 5.25 12.92 8.31
CA PRO A 28 5.27 12.00 7.19
C PRO A 28 4.89 10.58 7.62
N ILE A 29 4.18 9.88 6.73
CA ILE A 29 3.81 8.47 6.89
C ILE A 29 4.51 7.66 5.79
N ILE A 30 5.08 6.51 6.17
CA ILE A 30 5.63 5.55 5.23
C ILE A 30 4.51 4.60 4.80
N LEU A 31 4.41 4.35 3.51
CA LEU A 31 3.54 3.37 2.89
C LEU A 31 4.37 2.14 2.51
N GLY A 32 3.96 0.95 2.92
CA GLY A 32 4.71 -0.28 2.62
C GLY A 32 4.04 -1.56 3.11
N SER A 33 4.69 -2.68 2.84
CA SER A 33 4.22 -4.01 3.25
C SER A 33 4.40 -4.27 4.75
N ALA A 34 3.40 -4.92 5.35
CA ALA A 34 3.43 -5.44 6.72
C ALA A 34 4.17 -6.78 6.87
N ASP A 35 4.53 -7.45 5.76
CA ASP A 35 5.11 -8.80 5.69
C ASP A 35 6.46 -8.98 6.43
N GLN A 36 7.06 -7.90 6.94
CA GLN A 36 8.30 -7.97 7.70
C GLN A 36 8.02 -7.77 9.19
N THR A 37 8.13 -8.86 9.96
CA THR A 37 8.33 -8.76 11.41
C THR A 37 9.68 -8.08 11.65
N GLY A 38 9.71 -7.08 12.52
CA GLY A 38 10.92 -6.31 12.79
C GLY A 38 12.04 -7.22 13.30
N THR A 39 13.01 -7.54 12.44
CA THR A 39 14.23 -8.21 12.89
C THR A 39 15.06 -7.20 13.68
N GLN A 40 15.19 -7.45 14.97
CA GLN A 40 15.98 -6.68 15.95
C GLN A 40 15.34 -5.41 16.55
N GLY A 41 14.14 -5.56 17.13
CA GLY A 41 13.57 -4.52 18.01
C GLY A 41 12.78 -3.43 17.30
N GLU A 42 12.67 -3.50 15.97
CA GLU A 42 11.71 -2.71 15.21
C GLU A 42 10.27 -3.14 15.58
N PRO A 43 9.35 -2.21 15.84
CA PRO A 43 7.97 -2.54 16.15
C PRO A 43 7.36 -3.34 15.00
N SER A 44 6.51 -4.33 15.33
CA SER A 44 5.76 -5.09 14.33
C SER A 44 5.01 -4.13 13.40
N ARG A 45 5.17 -4.29 12.10
CA ARG A 45 4.49 -3.49 11.08
C ARG A 45 3.06 -3.98 10.89
N GLU A 46 2.26 -3.95 11.95
CA GLU A 46 0.87 -4.37 11.90
C GLU A 46 0.08 -3.44 10.97
N SER A 47 -0.68 -4.04 10.04
CA SER A 47 -1.55 -3.29 9.14
C SER A 47 -2.80 -2.80 9.87
N LEU A 48 -2.84 -1.51 10.17
CA LEU A 48 -3.99 -0.86 10.80
C LEU A 48 -4.65 0.14 9.84
N PRO A 49 -5.96 0.42 9.98
CA PRO A 49 -6.62 1.41 9.14
C PRO A 49 -6.00 2.82 9.22
N HIS A 50 -5.31 3.17 10.30
CA HIS A 50 -4.78 4.51 10.54
C HIS A 50 -3.24 4.59 10.40
N ASN A 51 -2.61 3.61 9.77
CA ASN A 51 -1.19 3.64 9.43
C ASN A 51 -0.93 3.25 7.97
N GLY A 52 0.30 3.45 7.49
CA GLY A 52 0.68 3.16 6.11
C GLY A 52 1.10 1.72 5.82
N TRP A 53 0.93 0.80 6.77
CA TRP A 53 1.29 -0.61 6.57
C TRP A 53 0.14 -1.38 5.94
N PHE A 54 0.38 -2.02 4.80
CA PHE A 54 -0.61 -2.83 4.10
C PHE A 54 -0.39 -4.31 4.43
N GLY A 55 -1.47 -4.94 4.89
CA GLY A 55 -1.51 -6.35 5.29
C GLY A 55 -1.72 -7.29 4.11
N PRO A 56 -1.86 -8.59 4.40
CA PRO A 56 -2.14 -9.59 3.38
C PRO A 56 -3.55 -9.39 2.81
N LEU A 57 -3.84 -10.12 1.74
CA LEU A 57 -5.15 -10.12 1.11
C LEU A 57 -6.22 -10.37 2.19
N PRO A 58 -7.23 -9.48 2.34
CA PRO A 58 -8.27 -9.68 3.34
C PRO A 58 -9.03 -10.98 3.07
N THR A 59 -8.82 -11.99 3.91
CA THR A 59 -9.58 -13.23 3.82
C THR A 59 -10.95 -13.00 4.47
N PRO A 60 -12.06 -13.49 3.90
CA PRO A 60 -13.33 -13.50 4.60
C PRO A 60 -13.17 -14.16 5.97
N PRO A 61 -13.89 -13.71 7.01
CA PRO A 61 -13.83 -14.36 8.32
C PRO A 61 -14.13 -15.85 8.11
N PRO A 62 -13.27 -16.74 8.63
CA PRO A 62 -13.44 -18.16 8.35
C PRO A 62 -14.74 -18.63 8.99
N SER A 63 -15.64 -19.24 8.19
CA SER A 63 -16.94 -19.71 8.68
C SER A 63 -16.83 -20.83 9.74
N LYS A 64 -15.64 -21.38 9.96
CA LYS A 64 -15.20 -22.26 11.04
C LYS A 64 -13.70 -22.05 11.22
N LYS A 65 -13.17 -22.09 12.46
CA LYS A 65 -11.73 -22.02 12.76
C LYS A 65 -10.94 -22.85 11.72
N PRO A 66 -10.09 -22.23 10.88
CA PRO A 66 -9.30 -22.99 9.94
C PRO A 66 -8.28 -23.80 10.73
N SER A 67 -8.15 -25.09 10.39
CA SER A 67 -7.23 -26.03 11.04
C SER A 67 -5.77 -25.79 10.68
N ASN A 68 -5.50 -24.92 9.68
CA ASN A 68 -4.18 -24.53 9.20
C ASN A 68 -4.08 -22.99 9.17
N PRO A 69 -2.88 -22.40 9.28
CA PRO A 69 -2.67 -20.98 8.99
C PRO A 69 -3.18 -20.70 7.58
N VAL A 70 -4.07 -19.71 7.45
CA VAL A 70 -4.43 -19.20 6.13
C VAL A 70 -3.15 -18.59 5.55
N GLU A 71 -2.74 -19.04 4.38
CA GLU A 71 -1.54 -18.52 3.73
C GLU A 71 -1.71 -17.02 3.49
N GLU A 72 -0.94 -16.21 4.20
CA GLU A 72 -0.97 -14.75 4.07
C GLU A 72 -0.34 -14.37 2.73
N ILE A 73 -1.16 -13.84 1.83
CA ILE A 73 -0.72 -13.46 0.50
C ILE A 73 -0.51 -11.95 0.45
N TYR A 74 0.66 -11.50 0.01
CA TYR A 74 1.00 -10.08 -0.18
C TYR A 74 1.27 -9.77 -1.66
N PRO A 75 1.08 -8.51 -2.12
CA PRO A 75 1.43 -8.13 -3.49
C PRO A 75 2.95 -8.09 -3.63
N LEU A 76 3.50 -8.85 -4.59
CA LEU A 76 4.95 -8.97 -4.80
C LEU A 76 5.59 -7.64 -5.23
N SER A 77 4.80 -6.72 -5.78
CA SER A 77 5.27 -5.42 -6.23
C SER A 77 5.40 -4.40 -5.09
N LEU A 78 4.87 -4.68 -3.90
CA LEU A 78 4.91 -3.77 -2.76
C LEU A 78 6.18 -4.00 -1.94
N SER A 79 6.91 -2.91 -1.69
CA SER A 79 8.16 -2.95 -0.93
C SER A 79 7.89 -2.74 0.55
N ALA A 80 8.79 -3.20 1.42
CA ALA A 80 8.67 -3.00 2.85
C ALA A 80 8.60 -1.51 3.24
N MET A 81 9.39 -0.66 2.59
CA MET A 81 9.28 0.80 2.64
C MET A 81 9.18 1.27 1.20
N HIS A 82 7.97 1.57 0.74
CA HIS A 82 7.71 1.75 -0.70
C HIS A 82 7.65 3.23 -1.09
N ALA A 83 6.84 4.00 -0.37
CA ALA A 83 6.67 5.42 -0.61
C ALA A 83 6.52 6.17 0.72
N LYS A 84 6.73 7.49 0.68
CA LYS A 84 6.49 8.39 1.80
C LYS A 84 5.44 9.41 1.40
N ILE A 85 4.45 9.63 2.25
CA ILE A 85 3.39 10.62 2.07
C ILE A 85 3.42 11.64 3.20
N TRP A 86 3.23 12.93 2.90
CA TRP A 86 3.27 13.99 3.90
C TRP A 86 2.40 15.19 3.50
N MET A 87 2.16 16.07 4.46
CA MET A 87 1.56 17.37 4.22
C MET A 87 2.63 18.47 4.23
N GLN A 88 2.55 19.40 3.29
CA GLN A 88 3.33 20.64 3.30
C GLN A 88 2.47 21.78 2.75
N GLY A 89 2.37 22.89 3.50
CA GLY A 89 1.60 24.06 3.06
C GLY A 89 0.12 23.77 2.76
N GLY A 90 -0.50 22.84 3.50
CA GLY A 90 -1.90 22.44 3.30
C GLY A 90 -2.14 21.52 2.09
N LYS A 91 -1.08 21.09 1.41
CA LYS A 91 -1.11 20.16 0.28
C LYS A 91 -0.51 18.82 0.68
N VAL A 92 -0.95 17.75 0.02
CA VAL A 92 -0.40 16.40 0.21
C VAL A 92 0.61 16.10 -0.88
N PHE A 93 1.74 15.50 -0.50
CA PHE A 93 2.79 15.09 -1.41
C PHE A 93 3.18 13.64 -1.17
N ILE A 94 3.68 12.99 -2.22
CA ILE A 94 4.24 11.65 -2.18
C ILE A 94 5.59 11.57 -2.88
N SER A 95 6.47 10.71 -2.40
CA SER A 95 7.74 10.35 -3.04
C SER A 95 7.97 8.84 -2.98
N ASP A 96 8.49 8.25 -4.06
CA ASP A 96 9.01 6.89 -4.06
C ASP A 96 10.25 6.78 -3.14
N MET A 97 10.40 5.67 -2.41
CA MET A 97 11.53 5.43 -1.50
C MET A 97 12.57 4.46 -2.08
N GLY A 98 12.70 4.40 -3.41
CA GLY A 98 13.58 3.44 -4.08
C GLY A 98 12.93 2.07 -4.24
N ALA A 99 11.60 2.02 -4.33
CA ALA A 99 10.88 0.77 -4.50
C ALA A 99 11.26 0.09 -5.83
N ALA A 100 11.39 -1.23 -5.80
CA ALA A 100 11.79 -2.01 -6.98
C ALA A 100 10.81 -1.86 -8.15
N PHE A 101 9.51 -1.78 -7.84
CA PHE A 101 8.45 -1.67 -8.83
C PHE A 101 7.87 -0.28 -9.01
N LYS A 102 8.46 0.73 -8.35
CA LYS A 102 8.14 2.16 -8.40
C LYS A 102 6.73 2.54 -7.94
N THR A 103 6.58 3.84 -7.67
CA THR A 103 5.32 4.51 -7.31
C THR A 103 4.79 5.31 -8.49
N PHE A 104 3.47 5.31 -8.71
CA PHE A 104 2.82 6.06 -9.80
C PHE A 104 1.60 6.83 -9.31
N VAL A 105 1.34 8.00 -9.89
CA VAL A 105 0.10 8.76 -9.70
C VAL A 105 -0.54 8.96 -11.07
N ASN A 106 -1.79 8.51 -11.24
CA ASN A 106 -2.50 8.55 -12.51
C ASN A 106 -1.68 7.94 -13.69
N GLY A 107 -0.87 6.93 -13.39
CA GLY A 107 0.02 6.27 -14.36
C GLY A 107 1.36 6.97 -14.61
N ALA A 108 1.57 8.19 -14.13
CA ALA A 108 2.86 8.88 -14.20
C ALA A 108 3.79 8.40 -13.07
N CYS A 109 5.02 8.01 -13.43
CA CYS A 109 6.01 7.58 -12.44
C CYS A 109 6.43 8.75 -11.55
N VAL A 110 6.47 8.52 -10.24
CA VAL A 110 6.94 9.49 -9.25
C VAL A 110 8.48 9.46 -9.24
N THR A 111 9.13 10.45 -9.84
CA THR A 111 10.60 10.54 -9.90
C THR A 111 11.19 11.41 -8.79
N ASN A 112 10.43 12.38 -8.28
CA ASN A 112 10.75 13.25 -7.15
C ASN A 112 9.53 13.27 -6.21
N GLU A 113 9.20 14.42 -5.62
CA GLU A 113 7.90 14.63 -4.97
C GLU A 113 6.80 14.98 -5.98
N MET A 114 5.59 14.49 -5.73
CA MET A 114 4.41 14.77 -6.53
C MET A 114 3.24 15.17 -5.63
N GLU A 115 2.54 16.25 -5.97
CA GLU A 115 1.32 16.68 -5.27
C GLU A 115 0.18 15.68 -5.54
N LEU A 116 -0.52 15.25 -4.49
CA LEU A 116 -1.70 14.41 -4.57
C LEU A 116 -2.98 15.24 -4.41
N ARG A 117 -4.02 14.81 -5.12
CA ARG A 117 -5.37 15.41 -5.10
C ARG A 117 -6.43 14.35 -4.89
N SER A 118 -7.57 14.77 -4.36
CA SER A 118 -8.77 13.92 -4.31
C SER A 118 -9.15 13.47 -5.73
N GLY A 119 -9.42 12.18 -5.90
CA GLY A 119 -9.70 11.53 -7.17
C GLY A 119 -8.48 10.89 -7.84
N ASP A 120 -7.26 11.20 -7.40
CA ASP A 120 -6.05 10.59 -7.97
C ASP A 120 -6.00 9.08 -7.72
N LEU A 121 -5.40 8.37 -8.67
CA LEU A 121 -5.04 6.97 -8.56
C LEU A 121 -3.57 6.85 -8.16
N LEU A 122 -3.32 6.46 -6.92
CA LEU A 122 -1.98 6.15 -6.40
C LEU A 122 -1.71 4.65 -6.54
N ALA A 123 -0.71 4.28 -7.32
CA ALA A 123 -0.22 2.90 -7.41
C ALA A 123 1.12 2.75 -6.66
N LEU A 124 1.16 1.78 -5.74
CA LEU A 124 2.38 1.27 -5.10
C LEU A 124 2.76 -0.04 -5.80
N GLY A 125 3.78 0.06 -6.66
CA GLY A 125 4.21 -1.01 -7.54
C GLY A 125 3.49 -0.99 -8.89
N SER A 126 3.92 -1.91 -9.75
CA SER A 126 3.41 -2.11 -11.10
C SER A 126 3.00 -3.56 -11.31
N LYS A 127 2.11 -3.79 -12.28
CA LYS A 127 1.61 -5.13 -12.61
C LYS A 127 2.76 -6.02 -13.08
N ILE A 128 2.89 -7.19 -12.47
CA ILE A 128 3.86 -8.21 -12.87
C ILE A 128 3.20 -9.14 -13.89
N PRO A 129 3.74 -9.28 -15.11
CA PRO A 129 3.16 -10.18 -16.10
C PRO A 129 3.43 -11.65 -15.73
N ARG A 130 2.36 -12.46 -15.70
CA ARG A 130 2.50 -13.91 -15.60
C ARG A 130 3.15 -14.46 -16.87
N ASN A 131 4.16 -15.32 -16.71
CA ASN A 131 4.82 -16.01 -17.81
C ASN A 131 5.23 -17.44 -17.39
N ARG A 132 5.89 -18.18 -18.29
CA ARG A 132 6.29 -19.58 -18.06
C ARG A 132 7.22 -19.79 -16.85
N ASN A 133 7.91 -18.74 -16.39
CA ASN A 133 8.80 -18.78 -15.23
C ASN A 133 8.09 -18.37 -13.93
N THR A 134 6.82 -17.91 -13.99
CA THR A 134 6.06 -17.60 -12.78
C THR A 134 5.74 -18.91 -12.05
N PRO A 135 6.23 -19.11 -10.81
CA PRO A 135 5.96 -20.34 -10.07
C PRO A 135 4.45 -20.58 -9.90
N ALA A 136 4.04 -21.85 -9.94
CA ALA A 136 2.62 -22.22 -9.89
C ALA A 136 1.91 -21.79 -8.60
N HIS A 137 2.65 -21.63 -7.49
CA HIS A 137 2.10 -21.17 -6.22
C HIS A 137 1.80 -19.66 -6.19
N ILE A 138 2.35 -18.88 -7.12
CA ILE A 138 2.06 -17.44 -7.18
C ILE A 138 0.67 -17.25 -7.77
N THR A 139 -0.22 -16.60 -7.02
CA THR A 139 -1.60 -16.31 -7.46
C THR A 139 -1.65 -15.05 -8.33
N ASP A 140 -2.75 -14.84 -9.06
CA ASP A 140 -2.92 -13.63 -9.86
C ASP A 140 -3.07 -12.37 -8.98
N ASP A 141 -3.55 -12.51 -7.74
CA ASP A 141 -3.60 -11.38 -6.80
C ASP A 141 -2.20 -10.91 -6.42
N GLN A 142 -1.25 -11.81 -6.17
CA GLN A 142 0.15 -11.46 -5.89
C GLN A 142 0.84 -10.65 -7.00
N LEU A 143 0.34 -10.77 -8.23
CA LEU A 143 0.87 -10.10 -9.41
C LEU A 143 0.23 -8.72 -9.65
N LYS A 144 -0.83 -8.38 -8.92
CA LYS A 144 -1.47 -7.06 -9.00
C LYS A 144 -0.70 -6.03 -8.16
N PRO A 145 -0.60 -4.78 -8.65
CA PRO A 145 -0.12 -3.68 -7.82
C PRO A 145 -1.18 -3.30 -6.77
N LEU A 146 -0.74 -2.61 -5.72
CA LEU A 146 -1.66 -1.98 -4.79
C LEU A 146 -2.02 -0.59 -5.34
N VAL A 147 -3.30 -0.36 -5.64
CA VAL A 147 -3.78 0.90 -6.25
C VAL A 147 -4.90 1.48 -5.40
N ALA A 148 -4.73 2.72 -4.97
CA ALA A 148 -5.68 3.46 -4.15
C ALA A 148 -6.27 4.65 -4.91
N VAL A 149 -7.59 4.84 -4.76
CA VAL A 149 -8.25 6.11 -5.04
C VAL A 149 -8.05 7.02 -3.82
N ILE A 150 -7.60 8.25 -4.07
CA ILE A 150 -7.31 9.24 -3.04
C ILE A 150 -8.56 10.08 -2.71
N THR A 151 -8.84 10.29 -1.44
CA THR A 151 -9.73 11.37 -0.97
C THR A 151 -9.06 12.14 0.17
N ILE A 152 -8.87 13.45 0.00
CA ILE A 152 -8.28 14.37 0.98
C ILE A 152 -9.41 15.16 1.65
N SER A 153 -9.36 15.28 2.99
CA SER A 153 -10.36 15.96 3.82
C SER A 153 -9.76 16.64 5.04
#